data_AF-A0A7C8MN24-F1
#
_entry.id   AF-A0A7C8MN24-F1
#
_cell.length_a   1.000
_cell.length_b   1.000
_cell.length_c   1.000
_cell.angle_alpha   90.00
_cell.angle_beta   90.00
_cell.angle_gamma   90.00
#
_symmetry.space_group_name_H-M   'P 1'
#
loop_
_entity.id
_entity.type
_entity.pdbx_description
1 polymer ?
#
loop_
_entity_poly.entity_id
_entity_poly.type
_entity_poly.pdbx_seq_one_letter_code
_entity_poly.pdbx_strand_id
1 'polypeptide(L)'
;MLQDHGFDVQMVGSRKAGLMHHEGWPGLRIDEIDKKARFSTPRLLPNVFTINAGSNDCLQSFKLDEAGVRLGNMLEYLWTASPDSTILLSTLIVSADKKTDLNVMRVNDQIRALAKQKAKDHKKLVFVDMNCEAGPDVRCLVDGVHPNDDGYEKMAKLWVNGMLEALRKGFLK
;
A
#
# COMPACT_ATOMS: atom_id res chain seq x y z
N MET A 1 -8.63 -11.76 -11.06
CA MET A 1 -8.85 -10.30 -11.29
C MET A 1 -7.84 -9.69 -12.26
N LEU A 2 -6.53 -9.61 -11.95
CA LEU A 2 -5.57 -9.03 -12.90
C LEU A 2 -5.38 -9.90 -14.16
N GLN A 3 -5.29 -11.22 -14.01
CA GLN A 3 -5.25 -12.14 -15.15
C GLN A 3 -6.48 -12.04 -16.05
N ASP A 4 -7.65 -11.77 -15.47
CA ASP A 4 -8.91 -11.55 -16.22
C ASP A 4 -8.84 -10.29 -17.09
N HIS A 5 -7.94 -9.34 -16.77
CA HIS A 5 -7.64 -8.16 -17.56
C HIS A 5 -6.44 -8.37 -18.50
N GLY A 6 -5.97 -9.61 -18.67
CA GLY A 6 -4.88 -9.97 -19.58
C GLY A 6 -3.47 -9.72 -19.05
N PHE A 7 -3.31 -9.39 -17.77
CA PHE A 7 -1.98 -9.23 -17.17
C PHE A 7 -1.34 -10.58 -16.86
N ASP A 8 -0.13 -10.80 -17.37
CA ASP A 8 0.77 -11.84 -16.85
C ASP A 8 1.46 -11.30 -15.59
N VAL A 9 1.16 -11.88 -14.44
CA VAL A 9 1.57 -11.36 -13.13
C VAL A 9 2.35 -12.42 -12.38
N GLN A 10 3.61 -12.09 -12.07
CA GLN A 10 4.41 -12.82 -11.10
C GLN A 10 4.48 -12.03 -9.80
N MET A 11 3.79 -12.52 -8.77
CA MET A 11 3.95 -11.97 -7.41
C MET A 11 5.31 -12.40 -6.85
N VAL A 12 6.08 -11.46 -6.32
CA VAL A 12 7.41 -11.71 -5.72
C VAL A 12 7.42 -11.30 -4.25
N GLY A 13 8.18 -12.01 -3.44
CA GLY A 13 8.29 -11.76 -2.01
C GLY A 13 8.95 -12.89 -1.25
N SER A 14 9.51 -12.58 -0.08
CA SER A 14 10.13 -13.55 0.82
C SER A 14 9.14 -14.41 1.59
N ARG A 15 7.86 -14.01 1.65
CA ARG A 15 6.78 -14.76 2.28
C ARG A 15 5.86 -15.37 1.24
N LYS A 16 5.08 -16.38 1.66
CA LYS A 16 4.12 -17.08 0.82
C LYS A 16 2.82 -17.32 1.57
N ALA A 17 1.70 -17.05 0.92
CA ALA A 17 0.36 -17.39 1.37
C ALA A 17 -0.37 -18.07 0.21
N GLY A 18 -0.73 -19.35 0.37
CA GLY A 18 -1.19 -20.18 -0.73
C GLY A 18 -0.12 -20.24 -1.84
N LEU A 19 -0.48 -19.85 -3.06
CA LEU A 19 0.44 -19.80 -4.20
C LEU A 19 1.13 -18.42 -4.37
N MET A 20 0.69 -17.39 -3.65
CA MET A 20 1.17 -16.02 -3.85
C MET A 20 2.35 -15.70 -2.95
N HIS A 21 3.43 -15.17 -3.55
CA HIS A 21 4.53 -14.59 -2.79
C HIS A 21 4.24 -13.13 -2.43
N HIS A 22 4.65 -12.68 -1.25
CA HIS A 22 4.37 -11.32 -0.77
C HIS A 22 5.40 -10.81 0.25
N GLU A 23 5.37 -9.50 0.49
CA GLU A 23 6.11 -8.80 1.56
C GLU A 23 5.16 -8.21 2.61
N GLY A 24 4.05 -8.89 2.86
CA GLY A 24 3.09 -8.54 3.92
C GLY A 24 3.57 -9.02 5.29
N TRP A 25 3.69 -8.12 6.26
CA TRP A 25 4.22 -8.42 7.60
C TRP A 25 3.23 -8.01 8.71
N PRO A 26 2.49 -8.97 9.30
CA PRO A 26 1.58 -8.69 10.40
C PRO A 26 2.28 -8.02 11.57
N GLY A 27 1.64 -7.00 12.15
CA GLY A 27 2.12 -6.27 13.33
C GLY A 27 3.24 -5.25 13.08
N LEU A 28 3.84 -5.20 11.88
CA LEU A 28 4.94 -4.26 11.62
C LEU A 28 4.47 -2.86 11.29
N ARG A 29 5.19 -1.87 11.83
CA ARG A 29 5.08 -0.45 11.50
C ARG A 29 5.84 -0.09 10.22
N ILE A 30 5.64 1.13 9.72
CA ILE A 30 6.33 1.64 8.52
C ILE A 30 7.86 1.52 8.64
N ASP A 31 8.47 1.82 9.80
CA ASP A 31 9.93 1.76 9.98
C ASP A 31 10.48 0.32 9.95
N GLU A 32 9.66 -0.65 10.33
CA GLU A 32 10.02 -2.07 10.32
C GLU A 32 9.79 -2.67 8.93
N ILE A 33 8.72 -2.26 8.24
CA ILE A 33 8.47 -2.59 6.84
C ILE A 33 9.59 -2.04 5.94
N ASP A 34 10.05 -0.80 6.17
CA ASP A 34 11.18 -0.21 5.42
C ASP A 34 12.43 -1.09 5.52
N LYS A 35 12.74 -1.64 6.71
CA LYS A 35 13.87 -2.58 6.88
C LYS A 35 13.68 -3.85 6.04
N LYS A 36 12.46 -4.38 5.95
CA LYS A 36 12.15 -5.55 5.11
C LYS A 36 12.26 -5.22 3.63
N ALA A 37 11.71 -4.09 3.20
CA ALA A 37 11.79 -3.60 1.84
C ALA A 37 13.24 -3.37 1.38
N ARG A 38 14.10 -2.80 2.24
CA ARG A 38 15.54 -2.63 1.99
C ARG A 38 16.29 -3.93 1.82
N PHE A 39 15.80 -5.00 2.43
CA PHE A 39 16.37 -6.32 2.28
C PHE A 39 15.87 -7.02 1.00
N SER A 40 14.57 -6.99 0.71
CA SER A 40 13.96 -7.77 -0.37
C SER A 40 14.09 -7.13 -1.75
N THR A 41 13.92 -5.81 -1.84
CA THR A 41 13.86 -5.08 -3.13
C THR A 41 15.06 -5.31 -4.04
N PRO A 42 16.33 -5.14 -3.59
CA PRO A 42 17.47 -5.33 -4.48
C PRO A 42 17.68 -6.79 -4.93
N ARG A 43 17.00 -7.76 -4.30
CA ARG A 43 17.06 -9.18 -4.67
C ARG A 43 15.93 -9.60 -5.61
N LEU A 44 14.77 -8.98 -5.46
CA LEU A 44 13.55 -9.33 -6.20
C LEU A 44 13.30 -8.44 -7.41
N LEU A 45 13.82 -7.20 -7.37
CA LEU A 45 13.68 -6.19 -8.43
C LEU A 45 12.25 -6.07 -9.01
N PRO A 46 11.22 -5.91 -8.16
CA PRO A 46 9.85 -5.80 -8.65
C PRO A 46 9.70 -4.53 -9.50
N ASN A 47 8.97 -4.66 -10.62
CA ASN A 47 8.60 -3.53 -11.48
C ASN A 47 7.35 -2.79 -10.96
N VAL A 48 6.58 -3.39 -10.06
CA VAL A 48 5.40 -2.80 -9.42
C VAL A 48 5.39 -3.09 -7.93
N PHE A 49 5.13 -2.07 -7.12
CA PHE A 49 4.89 -2.19 -5.69
C PHE A 49 3.46 -1.78 -5.35
N THR A 50 2.75 -2.57 -4.56
CA THR A 50 1.48 -2.19 -3.92
C THR A 50 1.72 -1.99 -2.42
N ILE A 51 1.48 -0.78 -1.90
CA ILE A 51 1.86 -0.41 -0.53
C ILE A 51 0.63 0.06 0.25
N ASN A 52 0.28 -0.73 1.27
CA ASN A 52 -0.63 -0.37 2.35
C ASN A 52 0.14 -0.58 3.67
N ALA A 53 0.60 0.50 4.30
CA ALA A 53 1.45 0.45 5.48
C ALA A 53 1.21 1.66 6.38
N GLY A 54 0.95 1.41 7.67
CA GLY A 54 0.68 2.46 8.66
C GLY A 54 -0.40 2.10 9.68
N SER A 55 -1.20 1.04 9.47
CA SER A 55 -2.23 0.63 10.43
C SER A 55 -1.66 0.30 11.81
N ASN A 56 -0.48 -0.34 11.85
CA ASN A 56 0.21 -0.64 13.10
C ASN A 56 0.80 0.61 13.76
N ASP A 57 1.24 1.60 12.99
CA ASP A 57 1.62 2.91 13.54
C ASP A 57 0.43 3.57 14.23
N CYS A 58 -0.76 3.49 13.62
CA CYS A 58 -2.01 4.02 14.17
C CYS A 58 -2.42 3.30 15.46
N LEU A 59 -2.39 1.97 15.46
CA LEU A 59 -2.73 1.13 16.61
C LEU A 59 -1.74 1.35 17.77
N GLN A 60 -0.45 1.47 17.47
CA GLN A 60 0.62 1.66 18.45
C GLN A 60 0.86 3.14 18.80
N SER A 61 0.11 4.07 18.19
CA SER A 61 0.30 5.53 18.30
C SER A 61 1.76 5.97 18.08
N PHE A 62 2.47 5.30 17.17
CA PHE A 62 3.90 5.50 16.95
C PHE A 62 4.16 6.58 15.90
N LYS A 63 4.79 7.69 16.32
CA LYS A 63 5.30 8.75 15.43
C LYS A 63 4.35 9.11 14.29
N LEU A 64 3.08 9.37 14.64
CA LEU A 64 2.02 9.58 13.66
C LEU A 64 2.29 10.82 12.78
N ASP A 65 2.89 11.87 13.33
CA ASP A 65 3.27 13.08 12.59
C ASP A 65 4.37 12.87 11.56
N GLU A 66 5.17 11.82 11.72
CA GLU A 66 6.28 11.49 10.82
C GLU A 66 5.90 10.35 9.85
N ALA A 67 4.65 9.85 9.88
CA ALA A 67 4.25 8.68 9.09
C ALA A 67 4.44 8.93 7.58
N GLY A 68 4.01 10.08 7.07
CA GLY A 68 4.18 10.47 5.67
C GLY A 68 5.66 10.61 5.27
N VAL A 69 6.50 11.16 6.16
CA VAL A 69 7.95 11.28 5.92
C VAL A 69 8.61 9.91 5.83
N ARG A 70 8.29 9.01 6.78
CA ARG A 70 8.83 7.63 6.79
C ARG A 70 8.40 6.84 5.57
N LEU A 71 7.12 6.93 5.18
CA LEU A 71 6.64 6.34 3.92
C LEU A 71 7.39 6.93 2.72
N GLY A 72 7.49 8.25 2.62
CA GLY A 72 8.19 8.93 1.53
C GLY A 72 9.64 8.46 1.37
N ASN A 73 10.37 8.31 2.47
CA ASN A 73 11.75 7.81 2.47
C ASN A 73 11.84 6.36 2.00
N MET A 74 10.89 5.51 2.41
CA MET A 74 10.80 4.15 1.91
C MET A 74 10.54 4.13 0.39
N LEU A 75 9.61 4.95 -0.12
CA LEU A 75 9.31 5.01 -1.56
C LEU A 75 10.52 5.45 -2.38
N GLU A 76 11.25 6.49 -1.93
CA GLU A 76 12.49 6.93 -2.59
C GLU A 76 13.54 5.83 -2.65
N TYR A 77 13.68 5.05 -1.57
CA TYR A 77 14.56 3.90 -1.59
C TYR A 77 14.09 2.84 -2.60
N LEU A 78 12.79 2.52 -2.66
CA LEU A 78 12.25 1.54 -3.60
C LEU A 78 12.56 1.91 -5.06
N TRP A 79 12.36 3.17 -5.45
CA TRP A 79 12.72 3.65 -6.79
C TRP A 79 14.24 3.65 -7.04
N THR A 80 15.05 3.82 -6.00
CA THR A 80 16.51 3.74 -6.12
C THR A 80 16.97 2.30 -6.33
N ALA A 81 16.39 1.35 -5.58
CA ALA A 81 16.78 -0.06 -5.59
C ALA A 81 16.16 -0.84 -6.76
N SER A 82 14.98 -0.43 -7.24
CA SER A 82 14.33 -0.93 -8.44
C SER A 82 14.01 0.26 -9.36
N PRO A 83 14.98 0.75 -10.14
CA PRO A 83 14.77 1.83 -11.08
C PRO A 83 13.61 1.52 -12.04
N ASP A 84 12.93 2.57 -12.50
CA ASP A 84 11.77 2.48 -13.40
C ASP A 84 10.51 1.81 -12.85
N SER A 85 10.53 1.29 -11.62
CA SER A 85 9.37 0.69 -10.96
C SER A 85 8.22 1.68 -10.74
N THR A 86 7.01 1.13 -10.70
CA THR A 86 5.78 1.87 -10.39
C THR A 86 5.32 1.54 -8.97
N ILE A 87 4.90 2.56 -8.22
CA ILE A 87 4.35 2.39 -6.88
C ILE A 87 2.87 2.73 -6.88
N LEU A 88 2.03 1.79 -6.47
CA LEU A 88 0.64 2.01 -6.09
C LEU A 88 0.60 2.21 -4.58
N LEU A 89 0.41 3.44 -4.13
CA LEU A 89 0.34 3.80 -2.71
C LEU A 89 -1.12 3.97 -2.30
N SER A 90 -1.58 3.18 -1.34
CA SER A 90 -2.94 3.29 -0.83
C SER A 90 -3.04 4.09 0.46
N THR A 91 -4.21 4.68 0.71
CA THR A 91 -4.64 4.98 2.08
C THR A 91 -4.82 3.70 2.89
N LEU A 92 -4.79 3.82 4.21
CA LEU A 92 -5.18 2.78 5.14
C LEU A 92 -6.69 2.61 5.13
N ILE A 93 -7.16 1.39 5.39
CA ILE A 93 -8.59 1.10 5.60
C ILE A 93 -9.04 1.59 6.98
N VAL A 94 -10.36 1.64 7.19
CA VAL A 94 -10.97 2.03 8.48
C VAL A 94 -10.58 1.08 9.62
N SER A 95 -10.65 1.57 10.86
CA SER A 95 -10.57 0.77 12.08
C SER A 95 -11.91 0.81 12.83
N ALA A 96 -12.31 -0.29 13.47
CA ALA A 96 -13.49 -0.30 14.33
C ALA A 96 -13.28 0.46 15.65
N ASP A 97 -12.03 0.54 16.13
CA ASP A 97 -11.68 1.34 17.29
C ASP A 97 -11.60 2.83 16.91
N LYS A 98 -12.50 3.64 17.45
CA LYS A 98 -12.63 5.07 17.10
C LYS A 98 -11.33 5.87 17.32
N LYS A 99 -10.57 5.54 18.36
CA LYS A 99 -9.30 6.24 18.65
C LYS A 99 -8.26 5.92 17.57
N THR A 100 -8.15 4.64 17.20
CA THR A 100 -7.28 4.18 16.13
C THR A 100 -7.74 4.73 14.77
N ASP A 101 -9.05 4.82 14.53
CA ASP A 101 -9.61 5.34 13.28
C ASP A 101 -9.32 6.85 13.11
N LEU A 102 -9.33 7.64 14.19
CA LEU A 102 -8.85 9.02 14.16
C LEU A 102 -7.35 9.11 13.78
N ASN A 103 -6.52 8.18 14.26
CA ASN A 103 -5.12 8.09 13.85
C ASN A 103 -4.99 7.70 12.36
N VAL A 104 -5.82 6.76 11.90
CA VAL A 104 -5.91 6.35 10.48
C VAL A 104 -6.22 7.56 9.60
N MET A 105 -7.21 8.38 9.96
CA MET A 105 -7.55 9.60 9.22
C MET A 105 -6.36 10.57 9.14
N ARG A 106 -5.67 10.81 10.26
CA ARG A 106 -4.48 11.68 10.31
C ARG A 106 -3.34 11.16 9.43
N VAL A 107 -3.11 9.85 9.41
CA VAL A 107 -2.08 9.23 8.56
C VAL A 107 -2.50 9.25 7.09
N ASN A 108 -3.77 9.01 6.79
CA ASN A 108 -4.32 9.07 5.44
C ASN A 108 -4.19 10.46 4.80
N ASP A 109 -4.35 11.52 5.58
CA ASP A 109 -4.12 12.88 5.09
C ASP A 109 -2.66 13.12 4.69
N GLN A 110 -1.72 12.55 5.44
CA GLN A 110 -0.29 12.58 5.07
C GLN A 110 -0.01 11.74 3.82
N ILE A 111 -0.63 10.57 3.68
CA ILE A 111 -0.51 9.72 2.48
C ILE A 111 -1.03 10.47 1.25
N ARG A 112 -2.19 11.12 1.36
CA ARG A 112 -2.76 11.96 0.28
C ARG A 112 -1.84 13.11 -0.09
N ALA A 113 -1.26 13.80 0.90
CA ALA A 113 -0.30 14.88 0.66
C ALA A 113 0.98 14.36 -0.02
N LEU A 114 1.53 13.23 0.45
CA LEU A 114 2.69 12.58 -0.12
C LEU A 114 2.45 12.17 -1.58
N ALA A 115 1.31 11.55 -1.88
CA ALA A 115 0.98 11.15 -3.25
C ALA A 115 0.88 12.36 -4.20
N LYS A 116 0.26 13.46 -3.74
CA LYS A 116 0.21 14.73 -4.50
C LYS A 116 1.62 15.29 -4.73
N GLN A 117 2.50 15.23 -3.73
CA GLN A 117 3.88 15.68 -3.86
C GLN A 117 4.63 14.82 -4.88
N LYS A 118 4.59 13.49 -4.77
CA LYS A 118 5.29 12.59 -5.70
C LYS A 118 4.80 12.70 -7.14
N ALA A 119 3.51 12.99 -7.34
CA ALA A 119 2.99 13.31 -8.66
C ALA A 119 3.58 14.62 -9.22
N LYS A 120 3.74 15.67 -8.40
CA LYS A 120 4.43 16.92 -8.81
C LYS A 120 5.91 16.70 -9.10
N ASP A 121 6.54 15.79 -8.38
CA ASP A 121 7.94 15.38 -8.61
C ASP A 121 8.09 14.43 -9.83
N HIS A 122 7.03 14.21 -10.61
CA HIS A 122 6.98 13.32 -11.77
C HIS A 122 7.41 11.87 -11.49
N LYS A 123 7.25 11.40 -10.24
CA LYS A 123 7.49 10.00 -9.88
C LYS A 123 6.39 9.11 -10.45
N LYS A 124 6.75 7.85 -10.76
CA LYS A 124 5.81 6.79 -11.17
C LYS A 124 4.99 6.28 -9.98
N LEU A 125 4.12 7.15 -9.46
CA LEU A 125 3.22 6.85 -8.35
C LEU A 125 1.76 6.93 -8.79
N VAL A 126 0.98 5.90 -8.48
CA VAL A 126 -0.47 5.90 -8.56
C VAL A 126 -1.04 5.88 -7.15
N PHE A 127 -1.92 6.83 -6.85
CA PHE A 127 -2.64 6.89 -5.58
C PHE A 127 -3.89 6.01 -5.63
N VAL A 128 -4.10 5.19 -4.59
CA VAL A 128 -5.26 4.29 -4.48
C VAL A 128 -6.02 4.60 -3.18
N ASP A 129 -7.15 5.30 -3.26
CA ASP A 129 -7.91 5.61 -2.04
C ASP A 129 -8.76 4.40 -1.59
N MET A 130 -8.33 3.74 -0.52
CA MET A 130 -9.06 2.66 0.15
C MET A 130 -9.98 3.14 1.25
N ASN A 131 -9.83 4.39 1.70
CA ASN A 131 -10.67 5.03 2.69
C ASN A 131 -11.74 5.88 1.99
N CYS A 132 -12.48 5.24 1.08
CA CYS A 132 -13.57 5.83 0.31
C CYS A 132 -14.82 4.94 0.38
N GLU A 133 -15.92 5.39 -0.19
CA GLU A 133 -17.21 4.66 -0.18
C GLU A 133 -17.11 3.25 -0.81
N ALA A 134 -16.29 3.09 -1.85
CA ALA A 134 -16.05 1.80 -2.49
C ALA A 134 -15.07 0.90 -1.70
N GLY A 135 -14.42 1.43 -0.68
CA GLY A 135 -13.47 0.72 0.17
C GLY A 135 -14.11 -0.11 1.28
N PRO A 136 -13.31 -0.88 2.03
CA PRO A 136 -13.79 -1.59 3.20
C PRO A 136 -14.37 -0.63 4.24
N ASP A 137 -15.54 -1.00 4.76
CA ASP A 137 -16.14 -0.34 5.92
C ASP A 137 -16.04 -1.24 7.16
N VAL A 138 -16.50 -0.76 8.31
CA VAL A 138 -16.38 -1.46 9.59
C VAL A 138 -17.01 -2.86 9.60
N ARG A 139 -18.02 -3.12 8.77
CA ARG A 139 -18.68 -4.43 8.65
C ARG A 139 -17.84 -5.42 7.85
N CYS A 140 -16.88 -4.91 7.09
CA CYS A 140 -15.91 -5.71 6.36
C CYS A 140 -14.73 -6.14 7.24
N LEU A 141 -14.77 -5.96 8.57
CA LEU A 141 -13.67 -6.29 9.48
C LEU A 141 -14.02 -7.52 10.34
N VAL A 142 -13.05 -8.41 10.54
CA VAL A 142 -13.21 -9.63 11.36
C VAL A 142 -12.97 -9.35 12.85
N ASP A 143 -11.90 -8.63 13.15
CA ASP A 143 -11.45 -8.33 14.52
C ASP A 143 -11.37 -6.82 14.80
N GLY A 144 -11.98 -6.02 13.92
CA GLY A 144 -11.96 -4.57 13.98
C GLY A 144 -10.74 -3.92 13.33
N VAL A 145 -9.80 -4.71 12.78
CA VAL A 145 -8.63 -4.20 12.02
C VAL A 145 -8.45 -4.94 10.69
N HIS A 146 -8.59 -6.26 10.68
CA HIS A 146 -8.33 -7.08 9.51
C HIS A 146 -9.60 -7.26 8.65
N PRO A 147 -9.50 -7.10 7.32
CA PRO A 147 -10.62 -7.36 6.43
C PRO A 147 -11.10 -8.81 6.47
N ASN A 148 -12.40 -9.01 6.28
CA ASN A 148 -12.98 -10.28 5.83
C ASN A 148 -12.87 -10.39 4.30
N ASP A 149 -13.42 -11.46 3.74
CA ASP A 149 -13.37 -11.72 2.29
C ASP A 149 -13.99 -10.58 1.47
N ASP A 150 -15.14 -10.03 1.88
CA ASP A 150 -15.78 -8.88 1.23
C ASP A 150 -14.87 -7.64 1.25
N GLY A 151 -14.21 -7.38 2.38
CA GLY A 151 -13.25 -6.29 2.52
C GLY A 151 -12.04 -6.47 1.60
N TYR A 152 -11.47 -7.68 1.55
CA TYR A 152 -10.38 -7.98 0.63
C TYR A 152 -10.81 -7.89 -0.84
N GLU A 153 -12.03 -8.27 -1.18
CA GLU A 153 -12.57 -8.13 -2.54
C GLU A 153 -12.68 -6.64 -2.96
N LYS A 154 -13.17 -5.78 -2.06
CA LYS A 154 -13.22 -4.33 -2.28
C LYS A 154 -11.82 -3.74 -2.48
N MET A 155 -10.85 -4.12 -1.64
CA MET A 155 -9.46 -3.70 -1.79
C MET A 155 -8.86 -4.18 -3.13
N ALA A 156 -9.14 -5.42 -3.53
CA ALA A 156 -8.65 -5.99 -4.78
C ALA A 156 -9.17 -5.21 -5.99
N LYS A 157 -10.46 -4.83 -6.01
CA LYS A 157 -11.04 -3.99 -7.07
C LYS A 157 -10.34 -2.63 -7.16
N LEU A 158 -10.06 -1.99 -6.02
CA LEU A 158 -9.35 -0.71 -5.97
C LEU A 158 -7.90 -0.83 -6.45
N TRP A 159 -7.20 -1.92 -6.11
CA TRP A 159 -5.88 -2.21 -6.66
C TRP A 159 -5.90 -2.38 -8.17
N VAL A 160 -6.86 -3.13 -8.71
CA VAL A 160 -7.02 -3.29 -10.18
C VAL A 160 -7.24 -1.94 -10.84
N ASN A 161 -8.09 -1.08 -10.29
CA ASN A 161 -8.28 0.28 -10.80
C ASN A 161 -6.98 1.08 -10.80
N GLY A 162 -6.17 0.96 -9.75
CA GLY A 162 -4.84 1.56 -9.69
C GLY A 162 -3.88 1.02 -10.76
N MET A 163 -3.92 -0.28 -11.04
CA MET A 163 -3.10 -0.90 -12.09
C MET A 163 -3.50 -0.42 -13.49
N LEU A 164 -4.81 -0.32 -13.76
CA LEU A 164 -5.32 0.22 -15.01
C LEU A 164 -4.96 1.69 -15.20
N GLU A 165 -4.99 2.50 -14.13
CA GLU A 165 -4.52 3.88 -14.17
C GLU A 165 -3.01 3.95 -14.44
N ALA A 166 -2.21 3.05 -13.85
CA ALA A 166 -0.78 2.96 -14.11
C ALA A 166 -0.48 2.63 -15.58
N LEU A 167 -1.25 1.71 -16.19
CA LEU A 167 -1.20 1.45 -17.64
C LEU A 167 -1.53 2.71 -18.45
N ARG A 168 -2.64 3.40 -18.13
CA ARG A 168 -3.10 4.59 -18.85
C ARG A 168 -2.07 5.73 -18.80
N LYS A 169 -1.33 5.84 -17.69
CA LYS A 169 -0.23 6.80 -17.52
C LYS A 169 1.07 6.37 -18.21
N GLY A 170 1.15 5.16 -18.77
CA GLY A 170 2.38 4.59 -19.33
C GLY A 170 3.45 4.28 -18.28
N PHE A 171 3.03 4.05 -17.03
CA PHE A 171 3.96 3.70 -15.94
C PHE A 171 4.31 2.21 -15.93
N LEU A 172 3.42 1.37 -16.47
CA LEU A 172 3.65 -0.04 -16.71
C LEU A 172 4.09 -0.26 -18.15
N LYS A 173 5.02 -1.18 -18.36
CA LYS A 173 5.55 -1.61 -19.66
C LYS A 173 5.15 -3.05 -19.90
#